data_AF-A0A8S3G2K0-F1
#
_entry.id   AF-A0A8S3G2K0-F1
#
_cell.length_a   1.000
_cell.length_b   1.000
_cell.length_c   1.000
_cell.angle_alpha   90.00
_cell.angle_beta   90.00
_cell.angle_gamma   90.00
#
_symmetry.space_group_name_H-M   'P 1'
#
loop_
_entity.id
_entity.type
_entity.pdbx_description
1 polymer ?
#
loop_
_entity_poly.entity_id
_entity_poly.type
_entity_poly.pdbx_seq_one_letter_code
_entity_poly.pdbx_strand_id
1 'polypeptide(L)'
;MYCKELIPIHELNGIISLTKLFDTFWYTNEIQTQINENETMSGRLIEMWFVFCLMWSIAASVNDEGRRKIDIFFRETEGTFPNKDTVFEFYVDAHNRTWIHWEEQLKEGW
;
A
#
# COMPACT_ATOMS: atom_id res chain seq x y z
N MET A 1 -12.57 15.57 -0.74
CA MET A 1 -12.80 14.42 0.18
C MET A 1 -12.49 14.87 1.59
N TYR A 2 -13.42 14.75 2.54
CA TYR A 2 -13.12 14.90 3.97
C TYR A 2 -13.18 13.51 4.59
N CYS A 3 -12.01 12.97 4.94
CA CYS A 3 -11.88 11.69 5.64
C CYS A 3 -11.63 12.00 7.11
N LYS A 4 -12.44 11.42 8.00
CA LYS A 4 -12.33 11.67 9.43
C LYS A 4 -11.52 10.55 10.07
N GLU A 5 -10.54 10.91 10.87
CA GLU A 5 -9.76 9.97 11.66
C GLU A 5 -10.64 9.32 12.74
N LEU A 6 -10.50 8.01 12.93
CA LEU A 6 -11.20 7.30 14.00
C LEU A 6 -10.64 7.71 15.37
N ILE A 7 -9.31 7.80 15.45
CA ILE A 7 -8.55 8.31 16.60
C ILE A 7 -7.68 9.43 16.05
N PRO A 8 -7.74 10.65 16.62
CA PRO A 8 -6.98 11.77 16.11
C PRO A 8 -5.47 11.48 16.19
N ILE A 9 -4.78 11.61 15.07
CA ILE A 9 -3.33 11.53 14.98
C ILE A 9 -2.76 12.91 14.66
N HIS A 10 -1.57 13.18 15.17
CA HIS A 10 -0.84 14.38 14.77
C HIS A 10 -0.34 14.18 13.33
N GLU A 11 -0.45 15.19 12.46
CA GLU A 11 -0.06 15.09 11.04
C GLU A 11 1.37 14.59 10.86
N LEU A 12 2.30 15.13 11.66
CA LEU A 12 3.70 14.67 11.69
C LEU A 12 3.85 13.18 12.03
N ASN A 13 2.98 12.62 12.88
CA ASN A 13 3.02 11.19 13.18
C ASN A 13 2.61 10.36 11.96
N GLY A 14 1.64 10.82 11.17
CA GLY A 14 1.29 10.19 9.90
C GLY A 14 2.47 10.17 8.92
N ILE A 15 3.16 11.30 8.78
CA ILE A 15 4.36 11.41 7.93
C ILE A 15 5.49 10.51 8.45
N ILE A 16 5.77 10.52 9.75
CA ILE A 16 6.81 9.68 10.35
C ILE A 16 6.48 8.19 10.14
N SER A 17 5.23 7.79 10.27
CA SER A 17 4.80 6.41 10.01
C SER A 17 5.00 6.04 8.54
N LEU A 18 4.63 6.92 7.62
CA LEU A 18 4.83 6.73 6.18
C LEU A 18 6.32 6.52 5.84
N THR A 19 7.19 7.43 6.29
CA THR A 19 8.62 7.37 5.96
C THR A 19 9.27 6.15 6.60
N LYS A 20 8.94 5.83 7.85
CA LYS A 20 9.46 4.62 8.51
C LYS A 20 9.05 3.35 7.78
N LEU A 21 7.78 3.25 7.38
CA LEU A 21 7.29 2.09 6.66
C LEU A 21 7.98 1.95 5.30
N PHE A 22 8.11 3.06 4.56
CA PHE A 22 8.82 3.07 3.29
C PHE A 22 10.30 2.71 3.43
N ASP A 23 10.99 3.25 4.44
CA ASP A 23 12.38 2.90 4.76
C ASP A 23 12.53 1.41 5.04
N THR A 24 11.62 0.82 5.83
CA THR A 24 11.69 -0.63 6.14
C THR A 24 11.64 -1.50 4.88
N PHE A 25 10.78 -1.14 3.92
CA PHE A 25 10.69 -1.86 2.65
C PHE A 25 11.94 -1.65 1.80
N TRP A 26 12.47 -0.43 1.73
CA TRP A 26 13.70 -0.13 0.99
C TRP A 26 14.89 -0.98 1.47
N TYR A 27 15.02 -1.19 2.78
CA TYR A 27 16.08 -2.03 3.35
C TYR A 27 15.81 -3.54 3.23
N THR A 28 14.64 -3.95 2.75
CA THR A 28 14.34 -5.37 2.56
C THR A 28 15.03 -5.84 1.27
N ASN A 29 15.90 -6.85 1.39
CA ASN A 29 16.71 -7.36 0.28
C ASN A 29 15.90 -7.73 -0.97
N GLU A 30 14.62 -8.08 -0.83
CA GLU A 30 13.72 -8.45 -1.93
C GLU A 30 13.48 -7.32 -2.93
N ILE A 31 13.36 -6.07 -2.45
CA ILE A 31 13.16 -4.92 -3.32
C ILE A 31 14.50 -4.56 -3.99
N GLN A 32 15.59 -4.58 -3.22
CA GLN A 32 16.90 -4.18 -3.72
C GLN A 32 17.44 -5.14 -4.79
N THR A 33 17.19 -6.45 -4.68
CA THR A 33 17.59 -7.41 -5.72
C THR A 33 16.79 -7.20 -7.02
N GLN A 34 15.49 -6.95 -6.93
CA GLN A 34 14.62 -6.79 -8.10
C GLN A 34 14.76 -5.43 -8.81
N ILE A 35 15.11 -4.37 -8.08
CA ILE A 35 15.39 -3.04 -8.64
C ILE A 35 16.67 -3.06 -9.50
N ASN A 36 17.69 -3.81 -9.09
CA ASN A 36 18.98 -3.85 -9.79
C ASN A 36 18.93 -4.57 -11.14
N GLU A 37 17.89 -5.37 -11.40
CA GLU A 37 17.75 -6.13 -12.65
C GLU A 37 17.23 -5.28 -13.82
N ASN A 38 16.49 -4.19 -13.57
CA ASN A 38 15.98 -3.29 -14.63
C ASN A 38 15.62 -1.89 -14.10
N GLU A 39 16.44 -0.87 -14.41
CA GLU A 39 16.26 0.52 -13.94
C GLU A 39 14.89 1.13 -14.27
N THR A 40 14.33 0.89 -15.46
CA THR A 40 12.99 1.40 -15.83
C THR A 40 11.84 0.66 -15.14
N MET A 41 12.04 -0.60 -14.77
CA MET A 41 11.04 -1.41 -14.05
C MET A 41 11.01 -1.11 -12.56
N SER A 42 12.10 -0.55 -12.01
CA SER A 42 12.20 -0.14 -10.60
C SER A 42 11.20 0.96 -10.23
N GLY A 43 10.92 1.90 -11.14
CA GLY A 43 10.05 3.04 -10.88
C GLY A 43 8.62 2.63 -10.54
N ARG A 44 8.05 1.67 -11.27
CA ARG A 44 6.68 1.17 -11.01
C ARG A 44 6.60 0.45 -9.67
N LEU A 45 7.63 -0.35 -9.33
CA LEU A 45 7.67 -1.06 -8.06
C LEU A 45 7.74 -0.09 -6.88
N ILE A 46 8.57 0.96 -6.99
CA ILE A 46 8.67 2.03 -5.99
C ILE A 46 7.33 2.76 -5.82
N GLU A 47 6.64 3.08 -6.91
CA GLU A 47 5.32 3.70 -6.89
C GLU A 47 4.29 2.83 -6.17
N MET A 48 4.22 1.53 -6.48
CA MET A 48 3.32 0.58 -5.82
C MET A 48 3.60 0.48 -4.30
N TRP A 49 4.88 0.40 -3.91
CA TRP A 49 5.25 0.37 -2.50
C TRP A 49 4.96 1.69 -1.79
N PHE A 50 5.12 2.82 -2.47
CA PHE A 50 4.74 4.12 -1.92
C PHE A 50 3.24 4.18 -1.63
N VAL A 51 2.39 3.73 -2.58
CA VAL A 51 0.94 3.62 -2.39
C VAL A 51 0.59 2.68 -1.24
N PHE A 52 1.23 1.52 -1.17
CA PHE A 52 1.06 0.58 -0.06
C PHE A 52 1.40 1.23 1.29
N CYS A 53 2.52 1.95 1.36
CA CYS A 53 2.93 2.64 2.58
C CYS A 53 1.96 3.75 2.96
N LEU A 54 1.44 4.51 1.98
CA LEU A 54 0.43 5.54 2.19
C LEU A 54 -0.88 4.95 2.73
N MET A 55 -1.27 3.79 2.19
CA MET A 55 -2.45 3.05 2.61
C MET A 55 -2.35 2.60 4.08
N TRP A 56 -1.20 2.06 4.47
CA TRP A 56 -0.98 1.51 5.82
C TRP A 56 -0.43 2.50 6.86
N SER A 57 -0.21 3.75 6.49
CA SER A 57 0.21 4.82 7.42
C SER A 57 -0.90 5.84 7.64
N ILE A 58 -1.16 6.68 6.64
CA ILE A 58 -2.11 7.80 6.74
C ILE A 58 -3.54 7.29 6.59
N ALA A 59 -3.82 6.51 5.54
CA ALA A 59 -5.16 6.01 5.28
C ALA A 59 -5.63 4.96 6.31
N ALA A 60 -4.72 4.29 7.01
CA ALA A 60 -5.08 3.34 8.05
C ALA A 60 -5.83 4.01 9.24
N SER A 61 -5.58 5.31 9.46
CA SER A 61 -6.13 6.08 10.59
C SER A 61 -7.58 6.53 10.42
N VAL A 62 -8.10 6.51 9.19
CA VAL A 62 -9.45 7.01 8.92
C VAL A 62 -10.52 6.00 9.30
N ASN A 63 -11.71 6.50 9.60
CA ASN A 63 -12.90 5.70 9.88
C ASN A 63 -13.41 4.95 8.64
N ASP A 64 -14.40 4.08 8.83
CA ASP A 64 -14.97 3.25 7.75
C ASP A 64 -15.45 4.06 6.54
N GLU A 65 -16.06 5.23 6.77
CA GLU A 65 -16.50 6.12 5.68
C GLU A 65 -15.30 6.70 4.92
N GLY A 66 -14.24 7.10 5.65
CA GLY A 66 -12.99 7.54 5.06
C GLY A 66 -12.32 6.41 4.26
N ARG A 67 -12.31 5.18 4.77
CA ARG A 67 -11.75 4.02 4.07
C ARG A 67 -12.45 3.77 2.73
N ARG A 68 -13.78 3.89 2.67
CA ARG A 68 -14.53 3.80 1.40
C ARG A 68 -14.14 4.89 0.40
N LYS A 69 -13.94 6.13 0.86
CA LYS A 69 -13.49 7.23 -0.01
C LYS A 69 -12.07 6.98 -0.53
N ILE A 70 -11.21 6.45 0.32
CA ILE A 70 -9.81 6.13 -0.02
C ILE A 70 -9.74 4.95 -1.00
N ASP A 71 -10.57 3.92 -0.81
CA ASP A 71 -10.69 2.81 -1.75
C ASP A 71 -11.00 3.29 -3.17
N ILE A 72 -12.03 4.13 -3.32
CA ILE A 72 -12.39 4.74 -4.60
C ILE A 72 -11.22 5.59 -5.15
N PHE A 73 -10.63 6.44 -4.31
CA PHE A 73 -9.52 7.31 -4.70
C PHE A 73 -8.32 6.53 -5.26
N PHE A 74 -7.89 5.47 -4.58
CA PHE A 74 -6.75 4.67 -5.04
C PHE A 74 -7.08 3.88 -6.29
N ARG A 75 -8.30 3.34 -6.41
CA ARG A 75 -8.74 2.64 -7.62
C ARG A 75 -8.78 3.55 -8.85
N GLU A 76 -9.22 4.79 -8.68
CA GLU A 76 -9.22 5.81 -9.75
C GLU A 76 -7.81 6.28 -10.12
N THR A 77 -6.90 6.36 -9.15
CA THR A 77 -5.53 6.87 -9.36
C THR A 77 -4.59 5.80 -9.93
N GLU A 78 -4.56 4.61 -9.34
CA GLU A 78 -3.60 3.55 -9.71
C GLU A 78 -4.10 2.61 -10.81
N GLY A 79 -5.43 2.51 -11.02
CA GLY A 79 -6.07 1.71 -12.07
C GLY A 79 -5.77 0.20 -12.09
N THR A 80 -4.89 -0.28 -11.22
CA THR A 80 -4.31 -1.64 -11.23
C THR A 80 -4.83 -2.53 -10.12
N PHE A 81 -5.59 -1.98 -9.17
CA PHE A 81 -6.22 -2.76 -8.10
C PHE A 81 -7.34 -3.65 -8.65
N PRO A 82 -7.35 -4.97 -8.35
CA PRO A 82 -8.44 -5.86 -8.72
C PRO A 82 -9.78 -5.44 -8.08
N ASN A 83 -10.90 -5.64 -8.77
CA ASN A 83 -12.25 -5.19 -8.33
C ASN A 83 -12.85 -6.01 -7.16
N LYS A 84 -12.08 -6.89 -6.52
CA LYS A 84 -12.52 -7.66 -5.35
C LYS A 84 -12.25 -6.84 -4.07
N ASP A 85 -13.18 -6.88 -3.13
CA ASP A 85 -13.08 -6.23 -1.80
C ASP A 85 -12.56 -4.78 -1.85
N THR A 86 -11.84 -4.31 -0.83
CA THR A 86 -11.24 -2.96 -0.83
C THR A 86 -9.74 -3.03 -1.12
N VAL A 87 -9.12 -1.90 -1.45
CA VAL A 87 -7.67 -1.83 -1.66
C VAL A 87 -6.86 -2.30 -0.45
N PHE A 88 -7.44 -2.25 0.76
CA PHE A 88 -6.80 -2.69 2.00
C PHE A 88 -6.60 -4.21 2.08
N GLU A 89 -7.33 -4.98 1.28
CA GLU A 89 -7.20 -6.44 1.20
C GLU A 89 -6.09 -6.91 0.25
N PHE A 90 -5.30 -5.98 -0.32
CA PHE A 90 -4.22 -6.30 -1.25
C PHE A 90 -2.84 -5.94 -0.70
N TYR A 91 -1.84 -6.67 -1.19
CA TYR A 91 -0.42 -6.40 -0.98
C TYR A 91 0.34 -6.39 -2.31
N VAL A 92 1.54 -5.83 -2.30
CA VAL A 92 2.41 -5.75 -3.48
C VAL A 92 3.15 -7.08 -3.67
N ASP A 93 2.91 -7.75 -4.78
CA ASP A 93 3.80 -8.80 -5.26
C ASP A 93 4.93 -8.15 -6.05
N ALA A 94 6.12 -8.09 -5.44
CA ALA A 94 7.28 -7.47 -6.06
C ALA A 94 7.75 -8.25 -7.31
N HIS A 95 7.61 -9.58 -7.31
CA HIS A 95 8.05 -10.43 -8.41
C HIS A 95 7.21 -10.22 -9.67
N ASN A 96 5.88 -10.30 -9.52
CA ASN A 96 4.96 -10.10 -10.65
C ASN A 96 4.59 -8.64 -10.90
N ARG A 97 4.91 -7.74 -9.95
CA ARG A 97 4.56 -6.30 -9.95
C ARG A 97 3.06 -6.09 -10.08
N THR A 98 2.31 -6.85 -9.29
CA THR A 98 0.84 -6.84 -9.25
C THR A 98 0.35 -6.72 -7.82
N TRP A 99 -0.94 -6.43 -7.68
CA TRP A 99 -1.63 -6.49 -6.40
C TRP A 99 -2.21 -7.88 -6.21
N ILE A 100 -1.87 -8.53 -5.11
CA ILE A 100 -2.38 -9.85 -4.75
C ILE A 100 -3.22 -9.75 -3.49
N HIS A 101 -4.31 -10.51 -3.43
CA HIS A 101 -5.20 -10.52 -2.27
C HIS A 101 -4.52 -11.19 -1.07
N TRP A 102 -4.66 -10.66 0.14
CA TRP A 102 -4.03 -11.22 1.34
C TRP A 102 -4.44 -12.68 1.62
N GLU A 103 -5.65 -13.09 1.21
CA GLU A 103 -6.09 -14.49 1.33
C GLU A 103 -5.20 -15.47 0.57
N GLU A 104 -4.56 -15.06 -0.53
CA GLU A 104 -3.65 -15.93 -1.29
C GLU A 104 -2.35 -16.24 -0.53
N GLN A 105 -2.04 -15.43 0.49
CA GLN A 105 -0.92 -15.68 1.40
C GLN A 105 -1.30 -16.54 2.62
N LEU A 106 -2.58 -16.85 2.79
CA LEU A 106 -3.03 -17.76 3.83
C LEU A 106 -2.75 -19.21 3.41
N LYS A 107 -2.27 -20.02 4.35
CA LYS A 107 -2.12 -21.47 4.11
C LYS A 107 -3.49 -22.09 3.96
N GLU A 108 -3.67 -22.96 2.96
CA GLU A 108 -4.91 -23.74 2.82
C GLU A 108 -5.23 -24.51 4.12
N GLY A 109 -6.42 -24.29 4.68
CA GLY A 109 -6.94 -25.07 5.82
C GLY A 109 -6.99 -24.38 7.18
N TRP A 110 -7.01 -23.04 7.24
CA TRP A 110 -7.42 -22.29 8.44
C TRP A 110 -8.93 -22.08 8.50
#